data_AF-A0A3B0XNQ7-F1
#
_entry.id   AF-A0A3B0XNQ7-F1
#
_cell.length_a   1.000
_cell.length_b   1.000
_cell.length_c   1.000
_cell.angle_alpha   90.00
_cell.angle_beta   90.00
_cell.angle_gamma   90.00
#
_symmetry.space_group_name_H-M   'P 1'
#
loop_
_entity.id
_entity.type
_entity.pdbx_description
1 polymer ?
#
loop_
_entity_poly.entity_id
_entity_poly.type
_entity_poly.pdbx_seq_one_letter_code
_entity_poly.pdbx_strand_id
1 'polypeptide(L)' 'MNTNISLRAVGHASGFLLTIFFTLCVIFDLIFPSYAMHSAWHILLPGFEWISFGSYLLGAIETYL' A
#
# COMPACT_ATOMS: atom_id res chain seq x y z
N MET A 1 5.59 -22.48 -24.16
CA MET A 1 6.52 -21.77 -23.26
C MET A 1 6.13 -22.13 -21.84
N ASN A 2 6.91 -22.94 -21.12
CA ASN A 2 6.64 -23.30 -19.72
C ASN A 2 7.25 -22.22 -18.83
N THR A 3 6.49 -21.16 -18.57
CA THR A 3 6.88 -20.09 -17.64
C THR A 3 6.74 -20.62 -16.22
N ASN A 4 7.84 -21.16 -15.67
CA ASN A 4 7.92 -21.49 -14.25
C ASN A 4 8.00 -20.16 -13.48
N ILE A 5 6.83 -19.60 -13.17
CA ILE A 5 6.74 -18.30 -12.49
C ILE A 5 7.29 -18.48 -11.07
N SER A 6 8.41 -17.83 -10.76
CA SER A 6 8.92 -17.80 -9.39
C SER A 6 7.94 -17.00 -8.53
N LEU A 7 7.22 -17.69 -7.65
CA LEU A 7 6.30 -17.08 -6.67
C LEU A 7 6.99 -15.98 -5.85
N ARG A 8 8.30 -16.13 -5.59
CA ARG A 8 9.11 -15.10 -4.94
C ARG A 8 9.25 -13.85 -5.80
N ALA A 9 9.56 -14.01 -7.08
CA ALA A 9 9.73 -12.87 -8.00
C ALA A 9 8.40 -12.13 -8.19
N VAL A 10 7.29 -12.86 -8.30
CA VAL A 10 5.95 -12.26 -8.37
C VAL A 10 5.59 -11.56 -7.07
N GLY A 11 5.82 -12.18 -5.92
CA GLY A 11 5.54 -11.58 -4.60
C GLY A 11 6.24 -10.24 -4.41
N HIS A 12 7.55 -10.18 -4.69
CA HIS A 12 8.32 -8.93 -4.62
C HIS A 12 7.82 -7.87 -5.63
N ALA A 13 7.48 -8.27 -6.86
CA ALA A 13 6.96 -7.33 -7.86
C ALA A 13 5.58 -6.78 -7.47
N SER A 14 4.68 -7.63 -6.96
CA SER A 14 3.35 -7.21 -6.50
C SER A 14 3.43 -6.34 -5.24
N GLY A 15 4.30 -6.68 -4.28
CA GLY A 15 4.48 -5.87 -3.07
C GLY A 15 4.99 -4.47 -3.41
N PHE A 16 6.01 -4.36 -4.27
CA PHE A 16 6.54 -3.07 -4.71
C PHE A 16 5.48 -2.24 -5.45
N LEU A 17 4.71 -2.87 -6.34
CA LEU A 17 3.60 -2.20 -7.02
C LEU A 17 2.57 -1.67 -6.00
N LEU A 18 2.18 -2.50 -5.03
CA LEU A 18 1.18 -2.14 -4.03
C LEU A 18 1.66 -0.97 -3.16
N THR A 19 2.91 -0.96 -2.73
CA THR A 19 3.52 0.14 -1.98
C THR A 19 3.49 1.45 -2.76
N ILE A 20 3.80 1.42 -4.07
CA ILE A 20 3.72 2.62 -4.92
C ILE A 20 2.28 3.15 -4.96
N PHE A 21 1.30 2.27 -5.20
CA PHE A 21 -0.11 2.66 -5.24
C PHE A 21 -0.61 3.18 -3.90
N PHE A 22 -0.18 2.58 -2.80
CA PHE A 22 -0.46 3.06 -1.44
C PHE A 22 0.03 4.49 -1.26
N THR A 23 1.29 4.79 -1.59
CA THR A 23 1.83 6.15 -1.49
C THR A 23 1.07 7.13 -2.38
N LEU A 24 0.75 6.77 -3.62
CA LEU A 24 -0.01 7.62 -4.54
C LEU A 24 -1.42 7.91 -4.01
N CYS A 25 -2.10 6.90 -3.45
CA CYS A 25 -3.42 7.06 -2.82
C CYS A 25 -3.36 7.98 -1.60
N VAL A 26 -2.36 7.82 -0.74
CA VAL A 26 -2.18 8.69 0.44
C VAL A 26 -1.97 10.14 0.01
N ILE A 27 -1.10 10.39 -0.97
CA ILE A 27 -0.88 11.74 -1.52
C ILE A 27 -2.17 12.31 -2.13
N PHE A 28 -2.91 11.51 -2.88
CA PHE A 28 -4.17 11.94 -3.51
C PHE A 28 -5.22 12.34 -2.47
N ASP A 29 -5.37 11.55 -1.41
CA ASP A 29 -6.31 11.78 -0.31
C ASP A 29 -5.94 13.06 0.48
N LEU A 30 -4.64 13.36 0.63
CA LEU A 30 -4.16 14.64 1.18
C LEU A 30 -4.53 15.85 0.29
N ILE A 31 -4.50 15.69 -1.04
CA ILE A 31 -4.83 16.76 -1.98
C ILE A 31 -6.36 16.91 -2.13
N PHE A 32 -7.10 15.80 -2.09
CA PHE A 32 -8.53 15.71 -2.31
C PHE A 32 -9.24 14.97 -1.17
N PRO A 33 -9.37 15.59 0.02
CA PRO A 33 -9.95 14.95 1.21
C PRO A 33 -11.43 14.58 1.04
N SER A 34 -12.13 15.18 0.07
CA SER A 34 -13.53 14.83 -0.23
C SER A 34 -13.69 13.45 -0.88
N TYR A 35 -12.61 12.86 -1.40
CA TYR A 35 -12.59 11.53 -2.01
C TYR A 35 -11.67 10.58 -1.23
N ALA A 36 -11.56 10.81 0.08
CA ALA A 36 -10.65 10.06 0.93
C ALA A 36 -10.96 8.55 0.90
N MET A 37 -9.94 7.76 0.57
CA MET A 37 -9.99 6.29 0.50
C MET A 37 -9.28 5.63 1.69
N HIS A 38 -8.81 6.43 2.66
CA HIS A 38 -8.09 5.95 3.84
C HIS A 38 -8.84 4.87 4.65
N SER A 39 -10.17 4.87 4.66
CA SER A 39 -10.96 3.85 5.37
C SER A 39 -10.79 2.46 4.78
N ALA A 40 -10.59 2.34 3.47
CA ALA A 40 -10.32 1.06 2.83
C ALA A 40 -8.95 0.49 3.26
N TRP A 41 -7.95 1.38 3.35
CA TRP A 41 -6.62 1.03 3.85
C TRP A 41 -6.65 0.63 5.32
N HIS A 42 -7.48 1.27 6.13
CA HIS A 42 -7.63 0.96 7.56
C HIS A 42 -8.18 -0.45 7.82
N ILE A 43 -8.99 -0.99 6.90
CA ILE A 43 -9.49 -2.38 6.95
C ILE A 43 -8.39 -3.36 6.53
N LEU A 44 -7.61 -2.99 5.53
CA LEU A 44 -6.56 -3.84 4.96
C LEU A 44 -5.30 -3.87 5.84
N LEU A 45 -5.03 -2.78 6.56
CA LEU A 45 -3.83 -2.52 7.34
C LEU A 45 -4.24 -2.15 8.78
N PRO A 46 -4.36 -3.12 9.70
CA PRO A 46 -4.86 -2.86 11.05
C PRO A 46 -3.96 -1.93 11.87
N GLY A 47 -2.68 -1.77 11.50
CA GLY A 47 -1.74 -0.83 12.11
C GLY A 47 -1.72 0.58 11.48
N PHE A 48 -2.52 0.83 10.43
CA PHE A 48 -2.55 2.11 9.73
C PHE A 48 -3.68 3.01 10.26
N GLU A 49 -3.31 4.09 10.95
CA GLU A 49 -4.25 5.00 11.65
C GLU A 49 -4.33 6.42 11.03
N TRP A 50 -3.98 6.58 9.74
CA TRP A 50 -3.96 7.88 9.01
C TRP A 50 -2.78 8.82 9.31
N ILE A 51 -2.90 10.14 9.05
CA ILE A 51 -1.90 11.25 8.93
C ILE A 51 -0.63 11.24 9.81
N SER A 52 -0.52 10.37 10.80
CA SER A 52 0.73 10.14 11.52
C SER A 52 1.82 9.56 10.60
N PHE A 53 2.97 10.22 10.55
CA PHE A 53 4.14 9.78 9.77
C PHE A 53 4.56 8.34 10.11
N GLY A 54 4.41 7.94 11.39
CA GLY A 54 4.66 6.58 11.83
C GLY A 54 3.71 5.56 11.20
N SER A 55 2.42 5.89 11.14
CA SER A 55 1.38 5.04 10.54
C SER A 55 1.56 4.89 9.03
N TYR A 56 1.95 5.96 8.33
CA TYR A 56 2.30 5.89 6.90
C TYR A 56 3.45 4.92 6.63
N LEU A 57 4.54 5.02 7.40
CA LEU A 57 5.69 4.13 7.22
C LEU A 57 5.33 2.68 7.54
N LEU A 58 4.49 2.45 8.55
CA LEU A 58 3.95 1.14 8.88
C LEU A 58 3.13 0.57 7.71
N GLY A 59 2.21 1.35 7.15
CA GLY A 59 1.41 0.95 5.98
C GLY A 59 2.27 0.65 4.73
N ALA A 60 3.35 1.39 4.52
CA ALA A 60 4.27 1.14 3.40
C ALA A 60 5.07 -0.17 3.56
N ILE A 61 5.44 -0.54 4.79
CA ILE A 61 6.13 -1.81 5.09
C ILE A 61 5.17 -2.98 4.95
N GLU A 62 3.97 -2.86 5.52
CA GLU A 62 2.93 -3.90 5.49
C GLU A 62 2.40 -4.17 4.07
N THR A 63 2.39 -3.17 3.19
CA THR A 63 2.01 -3.36 1.77
C THR A 63 3.10 -4.01 0.92
N TYR A 64 4.36 -3.95 1.37
CA TYR A 64 5.50 -4.56 0.68
C TYR A 64 5.74 -6.02 1.08
N LEU A 65 5.46 -6.36 2.34
CA LEU A 65 5.71 -7.66 2.95
C LEU A 65 4.71 -8.74 2.50
#